data_AF-A0A932D687-F1
#
_entry.id   AF-A0A932D687-F1
#
_cell.length_a   1.000
_cell.length_b   1.000
_cell.length_c   1.000
_cell.angle_alpha   90.00
_cell.angle_beta   90.00
_cell.angle_gamma   90.00
#
_symmetry.space_group_name_H-M   'P 1'
#
loop_
_entity.id
_entity.type
_entity.pdbx_description
1 polymer ?
#
loop_
_entity_poly.entity_id
_entity_poly.type
_entity_poly.pdbx_seq_one_letter_code
_entity_poly.pdbx_strand_id
1 'polypeptide(L)'
;MKLSTHHVILSLTPALCLVLFAQAAGDSNAERTASASLGARVEALEKQVADLKAAAYKPTLGEFMTSVQMRHAKLWLAGEAQNWKLAAFELHELDETLEDLAKLYPTHRDAPQPLSRMIAELLEPFLKQVEKVVQAGDGARFATSFDALSTACNTCHTATLHGYVSVKRPSGSQFGNQDFAVPRENK
;
A
#
# COMPACT_ATOMS: atom_id res chain seq x y z
N MET A 1 34.69 86.84 -12.37
CA MET A 1 33.42 87.08 -11.63
C MET A 1 32.79 85.73 -11.34
N LYS A 2 32.54 85.41 -10.05
CA LYS A 2 32.16 84.08 -9.56
C LYS A 2 30.67 83.79 -9.80
N LEU A 3 30.34 82.62 -10.37
CA LEU A 3 28.99 82.05 -10.35
C LEU A 3 28.76 81.36 -9.00
N SER A 4 27.62 81.66 -8.36
CA SER A 4 27.17 81.03 -7.11
C SER A 4 26.11 79.98 -7.43
N THR A 5 26.36 78.74 -7.03
CA THR A 5 25.40 77.63 -7.09
C THR A 5 24.58 77.60 -5.80
N HIS A 6 23.26 77.81 -5.90
CA HIS A 6 22.33 77.59 -4.81
C HIS A 6 21.98 76.10 -4.70
N HIS A 7 22.31 75.47 -3.58
CA HIS A 7 21.75 74.17 -3.18
C HIS A 7 20.41 74.39 -2.49
N VAL A 8 19.32 73.97 -3.13
CA VAL A 8 18.00 73.83 -2.48
C VAL A 8 18.02 72.52 -1.71
N ILE A 9 18.27 72.59 -0.41
CA ILE A 9 18.08 71.47 0.50
C ILE A 9 16.56 71.35 0.70
N LEU A 10 15.96 70.35 0.05
CA LEU A 10 14.56 69.97 0.27
C LEU A 10 14.45 69.44 1.71
N SER A 11 14.09 70.32 2.65
CA SER A 11 13.85 69.96 4.04
C SER A 11 12.58 69.13 4.13
N LEU A 12 12.72 67.80 4.14
CA LEU A 12 11.62 66.93 4.57
C LEU A 12 11.27 67.31 6.01
N THR A 13 10.04 67.76 6.21
CA THR A 13 9.53 68.10 7.53
C THR A 13 9.48 66.83 8.40
N PRO A 14 9.73 66.94 9.72
CA PRO A 14 9.72 65.79 10.63
C PRO A 14 8.39 65.01 10.63
N ALA A 15 7.29 65.66 10.23
CA ALA A 15 5.99 65.02 10.03
C ALA A 15 5.98 63.97 8.89
N LEU A 16 6.69 64.22 7.78
CA LEU A 16 6.74 63.28 6.64
C LEU A 16 7.60 62.05 6.95
N CYS A 17 8.64 62.23 7.78
CA CYS A 17 9.46 61.13 8.28
C CYS A 17 8.67 60.19 9.23
N LEU A 18 7.81 60.75 10.09
CA LEU A 18 6.99 59.97 11.03
C LEU A 18 5.94 59.09 10.32
N VAL A 19 5.35 59.56 9.23
CA VAL A 19 4.33 58.82 8.46
C VAL A 19 4.96 57.60 7.74
N LEU A 20 6.15 57.74 7.16
CA LEU A 20 6.88 56.64 6.51
C LEU A 20 7.29 55.53 7.50
N PHE A 21 7.73 55.88 8.71
CA PHE A 21 8.03 54.89 9.76
C PHE A 21 6.79 54.17 10.29
N ALA A 22 5.65 54.86 10.41
CA ALA A 22 4.39 54.26 10.86
C ALA A 22 3.83 53.25 9.84
N GLN A 23 3.96 53.54 8.54
CA GLN A 23 3.47 52.67 7.47
C GLN A 23 4.34 51.40 7.32
N ALA A 24 5.67 51.54 7.37
CA ALA A 24 6.59 50.40 7.36
C ALA A 24 6.43 49.49 8.58
N ALA A 25 6.13 50.05 9.76
CA ALA A 25 5.83 49.28 10.97
C ALA A 25 4.49 48.52 10.88
N GLY A 26 3.48 49.10 10.20
CA GLY A 26 2.19 48.47 9.93
C GLY A 26 2.30 47.26 9.00
N ASP A 27 3.02 47.41 7.88
CA ASP A 27 3.27 46.33 6.92
C ASP A 27 4.07 45.18 7.55
N SER A 28 5.10 45.51 8.35
CA SER A 28 5.89 44.54 9.10
C SER A 28 5.07 43.72 10.10
N ASN A 29 4.03 44.31 10.69
CA ASN A 29 3.18 43.63 11.67
C ASN A 29 2.12 42.76 10.97
N ALA A 30 1.60 43.21 9.84
CA ALA A 30 0.71 42.44 8.98
C ALA A 30 1.41 41.20 8.41
N GLU A 31 2.64 41.34 7.90
CA GLU A 31 3.46 40.23 7.41
C GLU A 31 3.81 39.21 8.51
N ARG A 32 4.17 39.67 9.71
CA ARG A 32 4.41 38.78 10.86
C ARG A 32 3.16 38.01 11.28
N THR A 33 2.01 38.68 11.27
CA THR A 33 0.72 38.05 11.61
C THR A 33 0.30 37.03 10.56
N ALA A 34 0.50 37.34 9.27
CA ALA A 34 0.24 36.40 8.18
C ALA A 34 1.17 35.18 8.23
N SER A 35 2.46 35.40 8.53
CA SER A 35 3.45 34.33 8.72
C SER A 35 3.10 33.44 9.91
N ALA A 36 2.72 34.01 11.05
CA ALA A 36 2.27 33.27 12.22
C ALA A 36 0.98 32.47 11.97
N SER A 37 0.01 33.07 11.25
CA SER A 37 -1.23 32.39 10.85
C SER A 37 -0.96 31.22 9.90
N LEU A 38 -0.04 31.39 8.95
CA LEU A 38 0.38 30.30 8.06
C LEU A 38 1.08 29.18 8.85
N GLY A 39 1.96 29.52 9.78
CA GLY A 39 2.62 28.56 10.68
C GLY A 39 1.61 27.72 11.47
N ALA A 40 0.65 28.37 12.12
CA ALA A 40 -0.41 27.68 12.86
C ALA A 40 -1.26 26.76 11.97
N ARG A 41 -1.50 27.15 10.71
CA ARG A 41 -2.22 26.30 9.74
C ARG A 41 -1.38 25.10 9.29
N VAL A 42 -0.07 25.26 9.11
CA VAL A 42 0.84 24.15 8.79
C VAL A 42 0.86 23.16 9.95
N GLU A 43 1.04 23.62 11.18
CA GLU A 43 1.03 22.75 12.37
C GLU A 43 -0.31 22.01 12.52
N ALA A 44 -1.44 22.69 12.29
CA ALA A 44 -2.76 22.07 12.31
C ALA A 44 -2.92 20.99 11.21
N LEU A 45 -2.42 21.25 10.00
CA LEU A 45 -2.44 20.28 8.90
C LEU A 45 -1.52 19.10 9.17
N GLU A 46 -0.32 19.33 9.69
CA GLU A 46 0.60 18.26 10.08
C GLU A 46 -0.01 17.35 11.15
N LYS A 47 -0.65 17.95 12.16
CA LYS A 47 -1.40 17.20 13.17
C LYS A 47 -2.54 16.40 12.53
N GLN A 48 -3.33 17.01 11.65
CA GLN A 48 -4.43 16.33 10.98
C GLN A 48 -3.93 15.15 10.13
N VAL A 49 -2.80 15.31 9.41
CA VAL A 49 -2.17 14.22 8.65
C VAL A 49 -1.69 13.11 9.58
N ALA A 50 -1.10 13.44 10.72
CA ALA A 50 -0.67 12.46 11.71
C ALA A 50 -1.86 11.68 12.29
N ASP A 51 -2.94 12.38 12.66
CA ASP A 51 -4.17 11.78 13.17
C ASP A 51 -4.81 10.85 12.12
N LEU A 52 -4.86 11.27 10.85
CA LEU A 52 -5.38 10.45 9.75
C LEU A 52 -4.52 9.21 9.49
N LYS A 53 -3.18 9.32 9.55
CA LYS A 53 -2.28 8.18 9.41
C LYS A 53 -2.43 7.19 10.57
N ALA A 54 -2.60 7.69 11.79
CA ALA A 54 -2.83 6.86 12.97
C ALA A 54 -4.21 6.16 12.94
N ALA A 55 -5.21 6.81 12.36
CA ALA A 55 -6.55 6.27 12.18
C ALA A 55 -6.73 5.45 10.90
N ALA A 56 -5.72 5.41 10.02
CA ALA A 56 -5.79 4.67 8.78
C ALA A 56 -6.01 3.18 9.07
N TYR A 57 -7.00 2.59 8.39
CA TYR A 57 -7.29 1.18 8.53
C TYR A 57 -6.08 0.35 8.12
N LYS A 58 -5.66 -0.53 9.03
CA LYS A 58 -4.58 -1.50 8.82
C LYS A 58 -5.19 -2.90 8.94
N PRO A 59 -5.35 -3.64 7.83
CA PRO A 59 -5.89 -4.99 7.90
C PRO A 59 -5.00 -5.86 8.79
N THR A 60 -5.61 -6.64 9.67
CA THR A 60 -4.92 -7.57 10.55
C THR A 60 -4.30 -8.72 9.75
N LEU A 61 -3.30 -9.40 10.33
CA LEU A 61 -2.68 -10.58 9.71
C LEU A 61 -3.72 -11.68 9.40
N GLY A 62 -4.76 -11.82 10.25
CA GLY A 62 -5.85 -12.77 10.02
C GLY A 62 -6.74 -12.40 8.82
N GLU A 63 -6.96 -11.10 8.57
CA GLU A 63 -7.67 -10.63 7.38
C GLU A 63 -6.86 -10.88 6.10
N PHE A 64 -5.54 -10.65 6.13
CA PHE A 64 -4.65 -11.03 5.04
C PHE A 64 -4.69 -12.54 4.77
N MET A 65 -4.53 -13.37 5.80
CA MET A 65 -4.58 -14.83 5.66
C MET A 65 -5.94 -15.33 5.17
N THR A 66 -7.04 -14.66 5.53
CA THR A 66 -8.36 -14.95 4.97
C THR A 66 -8.41 -14.62 3.47
N SER A 67 -7.86 -13.48 3.05
CA SER A 67 -7.73 -13.12 1.63
C SER A 67 -6.90 -14.13 0.86
N VAL A 68 -5.72 -14.49 1.37
CA VAL A 68 -4.83 -15.53 0.83
C VAL A 68 -5.59 -16.85 0.65
N GLN A 69 -6.33 -17.30 1.66
CA GLN A 69 -7.10 -18.55 1.58
C GLN A 69 -8.19 -18.49 0.50
N MET A 70 -8.86 -17.34 0.34
CA MET A 70 -9.87 -17.15 -0.71
C MET A 70 -9.23 -17.17 -2.10
N ARG A 71 -8.12 -16.43 -2.31
CA ARG A 71 -7.38 -16.41 -3.59
C ARG A 71 -6.87 -17.80 -3.96
N HIS A 72 -6.29 -18.52 -3.00
CA HIS A 72 -5.86 -19.91 -3.17
C HIS A 72 -7.02 -20.84 -3.60
N ALA A 73 -8.20 -20.69 -2.99
CA ALA A 73 -9.37 -21.47 -3.39
C ALA A 73 -9.87 -21.12 -4.79
N LYS A 74 -9.92 -19.83 -5.15
CA LYS A 74 -10.33 -19.38 -6.49
C LYS A 74 -9.34 -19.81 -7.58
N LEU A 75 -8.05 -19.81 -7.27
CA LEU A 75 -7.00 -20.34 -8.14
C LEU A 75 -7.25 -21.81 -8.48
N TRP A 76 -7.57 -22.67 -7.50
CA TRP A 76 -7.95 -24.07 -7.77
C TRP A 76 -9.14 -24.15 -8.70
N LEU A 77 -10.24 -23.48 -8.35
CA LEU A 77 -11.50 -23.56 -9.09
C LEU A 77 -11.34 -23.09 -10.54
N ALA A 78 -10.54 -22.04 -10.77
CA ALA A 78 -10.22 -21.56 -12.10
C ALA A 78 -9.35 -22.53 -12.90
N GLY A 79 -8.32 -23.12 -12.28
CA GLY A 79 -7.45 -24.09 -12.93
C GLY A 79 -8.14 -25.42 -13.22
N GLU A 80 -9.01 -25.88 -12.32
CA GLU A 80 -9.87 -27.06 -12.51
C GLU A 80 -10.84 -26.87 -13.67
N ALA A 81 -11.41 -25.67 -13.82
CA ALA A 81 -12.24 -25.30 -14.96
C ALA A 81 -11.44 -24.99 -16.24
N GLN A 82 -10.11 -25.11 -16.21
CA GLN A 82 -9.18 -24.75 -17.29
C GLN A 82 -9.35 -23.30 -17.77
N ASN A 83 -9.85 -22.42 -16.90
CA ASN A 83 -9.94 -20.99 -17.15
C ASN A 83 -8.61 -20.32 -16.80
N TRP A 84 -7.61 -20.53 -17.67
CA TRP A 84 -6.23 -20.11 -17.44
C TRP A 84 -6.06 -18.61 -17.24
N LYS A 85 -6.91 -17.79 -17.87
CA LYS A 85 -6.92 -16.34 -17.66
C LYS A 85 -7.32 -15.99 -16.22
N LEU A 86 -8.37 -16.63 -15.70
CA LEU A 86 -8.79 -16.42 -14.31
C LEU A 86 -7.79 -17.05 -13.33
N ALA A 87 -7.22 -18.22 -13.65
CA ALA A 87 -6.18 -18.84 -12.82
C ALA A 87 -4.94 -17.95 -12.70
N ALA A 88 -4.49 -17.35 -13.81
CA ALA A 88 -3.37 -16.40 -13.81
C ALA A 88 -3.69 -15.16 -12.96
N PHE A 89 -4.90 -14.62 -13.09
CA PHE A 89 -5.37 -13.49 -12.28
C PHE A 89 -5.36 -13.82 -10.79
N GLU A 90 -5.97 -14.93 -10.36
CA GLU A 90 -6.03 -15.28 -8.94
C GLU A 90 -4.66 -15.68 -8.36
N LEU A 91 -3.76 -16.22 -9.18
CA LEU A 91 -2.37 -16.48 -8.78
C LEU A 91 -1.60 -15.16 -8.56
N HIS A 92 -1.75 -14.20 -9.46
CA HIS A 92 -1.10 -12.90 -9.33
C HIS A 92 -1.60 -12.16 -8.08
N GLU A 93 -2.90 -12.11 -7.88
CA GLU A 93 -3.51 -11.50 -6.68
C GLU A 93 -3.11 -12.21 -5.38
N LEU A 94 -2.92 -13.53 -5.42
CA LEU A 94 -2.39 -14.30 -4.30
C LEU A 94 -0.95 -13.87 -3.96
N ASP A 95 -0.09 -13.72 -4.97
CA ASP A 95 1.30 -13.30 -4.83
C ASP A 95 1.38 -11.87 -4.27
N GLU A 96 0.65 -10.92 -4.86
CA GLU A 96 0.58 -9.54 -4.39
C GLU A 96 0.09 -9.44 -2.94
N THR A 97 -0.92 -10.24 -2.56
CA THR A 97 -1.42 -10.27 -1.18
C THR A 97 -0.33 -10.76 -0.20
N LEU A 98 0.50 -11.73 -0.61
CA LEU A 98 1.62 -12.23 0.20
C LEU A 98 2.76 -11.22 0.28
N GLU A 99 3.06 -10.51 -0.80
CA GLU A 99 4.04 -9.43 -0.79
C GLU A 99 3.62 -8.28 0.15
N ASP A 100 2.36 -7.87 0.10
CA ASP A 100 1.83 -6.81 0.94
C ASP A 100 1.81 -7.21 2.41
N LEU A 101 1.52 -8.47 2.70
CA LEU A 101 1.69 -9.03 4.03
C LEU A 101 3.15 -8.94 4.49
N ALA A 102 4.11 -9.35 3.66
CA ALA A 102 5.53 -9.29 3.98
C ALA A 102 6.01 -7.85 4.27
N LYS A 103 5.46 -6.85 3.55
CA LYS A 103 5.74 -5.42 3.77
C LYS A 103 5.12 -4.90 5.08
N LEU A 104 3.87 -5.28 5.36
CA LEU A 104 3.08 -4.73 6.45
C LEU A 104 3.32 -5.42 7.81
N TYR A 105 3.69 -6.69 7.75
CA TYR A 105 3.97 -7.60 8.86
C TYR A 105 5.28 -8.36 8.63
N PRO A 106 6.44 -7.68 8.54
CA PRO A 106 7.73 -8.34 8.29
C PRO A 106 8.12 -9.31 9.43
N THR A 107 7.60 -9.08 10.63
CA THR A 107 7.71 -9.97 11.80
C THR A 107 6.35 -10.09 12.49
N HIS A 108 6.18 -11.16 13.26
CA HIS A 108 4.99 -11.36 14.09
C HIS A 108 5.39 -12.03 15.41
N ARG A 109 4.75 -11.65 16.52
CA ARG A 109 5.11 -12.11 17.87
C ARG A 109 5.12 -13.64 18.02
N ASP A 110 4.23 -14.31 17.29
CA ASP A 110 4.05 -15.77 17.37
C ASP A 110 4.93 -16.52 16.34
N ALA A 111 5.57 -15.80 15.41
CA ALA A 111 6.41 -16.37 14.37
C ALA A 111 7.88 -16.48 14.83
N PRO A 112 8.49 -17.67 14.82
CA PRO A 112 9.89 -17.86 15.22
C PRO A 112 10.94 -17.20 14.28
N GLN A 113 10.55 -16.86 13.06
CA GLN A 113 11.39 -16.24 12.04
C GLN A 113 10.64 -15.06 11.40
N PRO A 114 11.33 -14.10 10.75
CA PRO A 114 10.68 -13.00 10.03
C PRO A 114 9.73 -13.54 8.95
N LEU A 115 8.47 -13.09 8.97
CA LEU A 115 7.45 -13.53 8.01
C LEU A 115 7.85 -13.18 6.57
N SER A 116 8.47 -12.02 6.36
CA SER A 116 8.95 -11.61 5.03
C SER A 116 9.96 -12.61 4.45
N ARG A 117 10.88 -13.10 5.28
CA ARG A 117 11.84 -14.14 4.91
C ARG A 117 11.15 -15.47 4.66
N MET A 118 10.23 -15.87 5.54
CA MET A 118 9.51 -17.14 5.41
C MET A 118 8.67 -17.19 4.13
N ILE A 119 8.01 -16.10 3.75
CA ILE A 119 7.25 -16.00 2.50
C ILE A 119 8.18 -16.18 1.30
N ALA A 120 9.30 -15.46 1.28
CA ALA A 120 10.27 -15.54 0.20
C ALA A 120 10.88 -16.94 0.05
N GLU A 121 11.24 -17.59 1.16
CA GLU A 121 11.92 -18.89 1.14
C GLU A 121 10.95 -20.07 0.98
N LEU A 122 9.76 -20.01 1.57
CA LEU A 122 8.83 -21.15 1.62
C LEU A 122 7.75 -21.09 0.54
N LEU A 123 7.30 -19.91 0.09
CA LEU A 123 6.13 -19.78 -0.79
C LEU A 123 6.48 -19.37 -2.22
N GLU A 124 7.32 -18.35 -2.41
CA GLU A 124 7.65 -17.84 -3.75
C GLU A 124 8.10 -18.92 -4.76
N PRO A 125 8.94 -19.92 -4.39
CA PRO A 125 9.34 -20.95 -5.34
C PRO A 125 8.17 -21.77 -5.88
N PHE A 126 7.11 -21.96 -5.08
CA PHE A 126 5.93 -22.72 -5.46
C PHE A 126 4.92 -21.85 -6.22
N LEU A 127 4.80 -20.57 -5.90
CA LEU A 127 4.03 -19.61 -6.71
C LEU A 127 4.59 -19.55 -8.14
N LYS A 128 5.91 -19.43 -8.30
CA LYS A 128 6.59 -19.46 -9.60
C LYS A 128 6.43 -20.79 -10.35
N GLN A 129 6.27 -21.90 -9.63
CA GLN A 129 5.97 -23.20 -10.25
C GLN A 129 4.54 -23.25 -10.79
N VAL A 130 3.56 -22.79 -10.00
CA VAL A 130 2.16 -22.70 -10.42
C VAL A 130 2.02 -21.73 -11.61
N GLU A 131 2.75 -20.61 -11.60
CA GLU A 131 2.74 -19.64 -12.69
C GLU A 131 3.12 -20.29 -14.02
N LYS A 132 4.22 -21.05 -14.06
CA LYS A 132 4.68 -21.73 -15.28
C LYS A 132 3.64 -22.70 -15.84
N VAL A 133 2.95 -23.45 -14.98
CA VAL A 133 1.96 -24.44 -15.44
C VAL A 133 0.63 -23.80 -15.82
N VAL A 134 0.26 -22.69 -15.18
CA VAL A 134 -0.89 -21.86 -15.58
C VAL A 134 -0.64 -21.20 -16.94
N GLN A 135 0.55 -20.63 -17.16
CA GLN A 135 0.94 -20.07 -18.46
C GLN A 135 0.96 -21.13 -19.58
N ALA A 136 1.36 -22.36 -19.25
CA ALA A 136 1.36 -23.47 -20.19
C ALA A 136 -0.03 -24.09 -20.43
N GLY A 137 -1.04 -23.77 -19.60
CA GLY A 137 -2.36 -24.38 -19.64
C GLY A 137 -2.37 -25.89 -19.37
N ASP A 138 -1.42 -26.38 -18.57
CA ASP A 138 -1.24 -27.80 -18.32
C ASP A 138 -2.02 -28.25 -17.06
N GLY A 139 -3.23 -28.79 -17.26
CA GLY A 139 -4.11 -29.22 -16.17
C GLY A 139 -3.52 -30.31 -15.26
N ALA A 140 -2.79 -31.26 -15.83
CA ALA A 140 -2.19 -32.34 -15.04
C ALA A 140 -1.08 -31.80 -14.13
N ARG A 141 -0.19 -30.96 -14.68
CA ARG A 141 0.89 -30.35 -13.90
C ARG A 141 0.37 -29.26 -12.96
N PHE A 142 -0.70 -28.55 -13.33
CA PHE A 142 -1.36 -27.60 -12.45
C PHE A 142 -1.81 -28.26 -11.15
N ALA A 143 -2.49 -29.40 -11.23
CA ALA A 143 -2.98 -30.09 -10.04
C ALA A 143 -1.84 -30.47 -9.07
N THR A 144 -0.72 -30.97 -9.60
CA THR A 144 0.47 -31.30 -8.82
C THR A 144 1.15 -30.06 -8.24
N SER A 145 1.35 -29.00 -9.02
CA SER A 145 1.98 -27.76 -8.53
C SER A 145 1.12 -27.04 -7.49
N PHE A 146 -0.21 -27.11 -7.63
CA PHE A 146 -1.15 -26.58 -6.64
C PHE A 146 -1.04 -27.32 -5.30
N ASP A 147 -0.93 -28.66 -5.31
CA ASP A 147 -0.73 -29.44 -4.08
C ASP A 147 0.58 -29.11 -3.40
N ALA A 148 1.63 -28.88 -4.19
CA ALA A 148 2.92 -28.45 -3.68
C ALA A 148 2.82 -27.06 -3.02
N LEU A 149 2.08 -26.12 -3.63
CA LEU A 149 1.79 -24.81 -3.03
C LEU A 149 0.97 -24.95 -1.73
N SER A 150 -0.09 -25.77 -1.72
CA SER A 150 -0.88 -26.04 -0.49
C SER A 150 0.00 -26.62 0.63
N THR A 151 0.92 -27.53 0.27
CA THR A 151 1.89 -28.09 1.21
C THR A 151 2.83 -27.01 1.76
N ALA A 152 3.30 -26.10 0.89
CA ALA A 152 4.13 -24.97 1.30
C ALA A 152 3.40 -24.01 2.25
N CYS A 153 2.11 -23.71 1.99
CA CYS A 153 1.26 -22.96 2.91
C CYS A 153 1.22 -23.64 4.30
N ASN A 154 0.99 -24.96 4.33
CA ASN A 154 0.94 -25.72 5.59
C ASN A 154 2.29 -25.78 6.31
N THR A 155 3.42 -25.82 5.58
CA THR A 155 4.76 -25.71 6.15
C THR A 155 4.96 -24.36 6.83
N CYS A 156 4.55 -23.26 6.18
CA CYS A 156 4.59 -21.93 6.78
C CYS A 156 3.70 -21.84 8.03
N HIS A 157 2.47 -22.37 7.97
CA HIS A 157 1.57 -22.39 9.13
C HIS A 157 2.17 -23.18 10.30
N THR A 158 2.75 -24.35 10.04
CA THR A 158 3.42 -25.15 11.08
C THR A 158 4.61 -24.40 11.68
N ALA A 159 5.46 -23.82 10.82
CA ALA A 159 6.63 -23.06 11.25
C ALA A 159 6.28 -21.80 12.04
N THR A 160 5.09 -21.23 11.83
CA THR A 160 4.56 -20.09 12.59
C THR A 160 3.65 -20.50 13.76
N LEU A 161 3.65 -21.77 14.17
CA LEU A 161 2.86 -22.30 15.30
C LEU A 161 1.33 -22.33 15.09
N HIS A 162 0.88 -22.30 13.83
CA HIS A 162 -0.52 -22.34 13.40
C HIS A 162 -0.86 -23.63 12.63
N GLY A 163 -0.19 -24.76 12.91
CA GLY A 163 -0.38 -26.01 12.17
C GLY A 163 -1.81 -26.60 12.20
N TYR A 164 -2.69 -26.11 13.08
CA TYR A 164 -4.11 -26.43 13.09
C TYR A 164 -4.89 -25.78 11.93
N VAL A 165 -4.32 -24.76 11.28
CA VAL A 165 -4.85 -24.17 10.04
C VAL A 165 -4.35 -24.99 8.85
N SER A 166 -5.07 -26.07 8.54
CA SER A 166 -4.70 -26.98 7.46
C SER A 166 -5.39 -26.61 6.14
N VAL A 167 -4.58 -26.15 5.19
CA VAL A 167 -4.99 -25.83 3.82
C VAL A 167 -5.07 -27.11 2.99
N LYS A 168 -6.15 -27.24 2.22
CA LYS A 168 -6.40 -28.34 1.29
C LYS A 168 -7.03 -27.83 0.00
N ARG A 169 -7.10 -28.68 -1.03
CA ARG A 169 -7.95 -28.42 -2.19
C ARG A 169 -9.40 -28.19 -1.75
N PRO A 170 -10.11 -27.18 -2.28
CA PRO A 170 -11.54 -27.07 -2.06
C PRO A 170 -12.24 -28.26 -2.73
N SER A 171 -13.23 -28.85 -2.05
CA SER A 171 -14.02 -29.98 -2.57
C SER A 171 -15.23 -29.55 -3.42
N GLY A 172 -15.29 -28.27 -3.79
CA GLY A 172 -16.37 -27.62 -4.52
C GLY A 172 -16.29 -26.09 -4.38
N SER A 173 -17.09 -25.38 -5.16
CA SER A 173 -17.15 -23.91 -5.06
C SER A 173 -18.00 -23.47 -3.88
N GLN A 174 -17.41 -22.69 -2.97
CA GLN A 174 -18.13 -21.89 -1.97
C GLN A 174 -18.50 -20.50 -2.48
N PHE A 175 -18.09 -20.16 -3.71
CA PHE A 175 -18.34 -18.88 -4.37
C PHE A 175 -19.52 -19.03 -5.34
N GLY A 176 -20.72 -19.25 -4.80
CA GLY A 176 -21.93 -19.49 -5.59
C GLY A 176 -22.38 -18.33 -6.48
N ASN A 177 -21.73 -17.17 -6.36
CA ASN A 177 -21.95 -15.97 -7.14
C ASN A 177 -20.85 -15.68 -8.19
N GLN A 178 -19.94 -16.63 -8.43
CA GLN A 178 -18.87 -16.50 -9.43
C GLN A 178 -18.86 -17.72 -10.36
N ASP A 179 -18.87 -17.46 -11.67
CA ASP A 179 -18.64 -18.48 -12.70
C ASP A 179 -17.14 -18.64 -12.93
N PHE A 180 -16.65 -19.86 -12.84
CA PHE A 180 -15.23 -20.21 -13.07
C PHE A 180 -14.99 -20.80 -14.45
N ALA A 181 -16.05 -21.15 -15.20
CA ALA A 181 -15.92 -21.66 -16.55
C ALA A 181 -15.28 -20.60 -17.48
N VAL A 182 -14.66 -21.06 -18.56
CA VAL A 182 -14.17 -20.17 -19.61
C VAL A 182 -15.36 -19.36 -20.16
N PRO A 183 -15.33 -18.01 -20.13
CA PRO A 183 -16.41 -17.21 -20.67
C PRO A 183 -16.68 -17.55 -22.12
N ARG A 184 -17.95 -17.72 -22.48
CA ARG A 184 -18.33 -17.85 -23.89
C ARG A 184 -18.09 -16.51 -24.58
N GLU A 185 -17.19 -16.48 -25.57
CA GLU A 185 -17.05 -15.33 -26.44
C GLU A 185 -18.34 -15.19 -27.26
N ASN A 186 -19.09 -14.11 -27.03
CA ASN A 186 -20.18 -13.74 -27.91
C ASN A 186 -19.56 -13.21 -29.21
N LYS A 187 -19.60 -14.01 -30.27
CA LYS A 187 -19.30 -13.56 -31.63
C LYS A 187 -20.39 -12.62 -32.15
#